data_AF-A0A2E2EMQ8-F1
#
_entry.id   AF-A0A2E2EMQ8-F1
#
_cell.length_a   1.000
_cell.length_b   1.000
_cell.length_c   1.000
_cell.angle_alpha   90.00
_cell.angle_beta   90.00
_cell.angle_gamma   90.00
#
_symmetry.space_group_name_H-M   'P 1'
#
loop_
_entity.id
_entity.type
_entity.pdbx_description
1 polymer ?
#
loop_
_entity_poly.entity_id
_entity_poly.type
_entity_poly.pdbx_seq_one_letter_code
_entity_poly.pdbx_strand_id
1 'polypeptide(L)'
;MSSIRHRYKQFRGGYQLFQTDRPLRYATRMIVILTIPVVLLGALVMRLFDRNEYNTFGEALWFTLQTVTTVGYGDTTPTSAAGKVVASVVMLTATGFLTIVTARVTTRFIQAERIRIERSNAAAMSSEADPLAQLVSTLSTLAERLDQIELTLAERLDQIDTKLAASDLAAEKFRDPS
;
A
#
# COMPACT_ATOMS: atom_id res chain seq x y z
N MET A 1 -16.61 -30.34 12.85
CA MET A 1 -15.40 -29.67 12.30
C MET A 1 -15.74 -28.54 11.31
N SER A 2 -16.73 -27.67 11.60
CA SER A 2 -17.20 -26.63 10.65
C SER A 2 -17.19 -25.19 11.17
N SER A 3 -16.80 -24.90 12.43
CA SER A 3 -16.96 -23.55 13.00
C SER A 3 -15.76 -22.59 12.83
N ILE A 4 -14.65 -23.02 12.22
CA ILE A 4 -13.43 -22.18 12.15
C ILE A 4 -13.44 -21.20 10.97
N ARG A 5 -14.30 -21.41 9.95
CA ARG A 5 -14.26 -20.64 8.69
C ARG A 5 -14.91 -19.25 8.76
N HIS A 6 -15.54 -18.86 9.87
CA HIS A 6 -16.33 -17.62 9.93
C HIS A 6 -15.62 -16.40 10.55
N ARG A 7 -14.40 -16.55 11.08
CA ARG A 7 -13.72 -15.49 11.83
C ARG A 7 -12.78 -14.58 11.02
N TYR A 8 -12.75 -14.72 9.69
CA TYR A 8 -11.84 -13.93 8.83
C TYR A 8 -12.45 -12.68 8.20
N LYS A 9 -13.78 -12.50 8.21
CA LYS A 9 -14.43 -11.36 7.53
C LYS A 9 -14.50 -10.06 8.34
N GLN A 10 -14.12 -10.07 9.63
CA GLN A 10 -14.36 -8.93 10.52
C GLN A 10 -13.17 -7.97 10.68
N PHE A 11 -11.98 -8.31 10.15
CA PHE A 11 -10.75 -7.51 10.35
C PHE A 11 -10.36 -6.59 9.17
N ARG A 12 -11.25 -6.39 8.19
CA ARG A 12 -11.02 -5.52 7.01
C ARG A 12 -11.67 -4.13 7.09
N GLY A 13 -12.18 -3.73 8.26
CA GLY A 13 -12.92 -2.47 8.44
C GLY A 13 -12.12 -1.28 8.96
N GLY A 14 -10.78 -1.32 9.00
CA GLY A 14 -9.96 -0.31 9.69
C GLY A 14 -9.31 0.78 8.84
N TYR A 15 -9.22 0.61 7.51
CA TYR A 15 -8.39 1.47 6.65
C TYR A 15 -9.17 2.43 5.74
N GLN A 16 -10.51 2.36 5.73
CA GLN A 16 -11.32 3.23 4.87
C GLN A 16 -11.49 4.66 5.41
N LEU A 17 -10.99 4.98 6.61
CA LEU A 17 -11.09 6.33 7.18
C LEU A 17 -10.10 7.34 6.58
N PHE A 18 -9.15 6.89 5.74
CA PHE A 18 -8.17 7.77 5.07
C PHE A 18 -8.33 7.83 3.54
N GLN A 19 -9.53 7.55 3.02
CA GLN A 19 -9.93 8.05 1.70
C GLN A 19 -10.21 9.55 1.80
N THR A 20 -9.16 10.36 1.79
CA THR A 20 -9.30 11.81 1.61
C THR A 20 -8.82 12.17 0.22
N ASP A 21 -9.73 12.10 -0.75
CA ASP A 21 -9.57 12.58 -2.13
C ASP A 21 -9.47 14.11 -2.22
N ARG A 22 -8.56 14.72 -1.46
CA ARG A 22 -8.32 16.17 -1.51
C ARG A 22 -6.83 16.41 -1.78
N PRO A 23 -6.36 16.15 -3.01
CA PRO A 23 -4.97 15.83 -3.29
C PRO A 23 -4.01 17.03 -3.18
N LEU A 24 -4.49 18.27 -3.34
CA LEU A 24 -3.59 19.44 -3.42
C LEU A 24 -3.90 20.51 -2.37
N ARG A 25 -5.19 20.79 -2.14
CA ARG A 25 -5.63 21.92 -1.31
C ARG A 25 -5.24 21.80 0.16
N TYR A 26 -5.18 20.59 0.71
CA TYR A 26 -4.74 20.39 2.10
C TYR A 26 -3.23 20.49 2.26
N ALA A 27 -2.44 20.04 1.29
CA ALA A 27 -0.98 20.21 1.31
C ALA A 27 -0.64 21.71 1.24
N THR A 28 -1.25 22.43 0.29
CA THR A 28 -1.08 23.88 0.17
C THR A 28 -1.55 24.62 1.42
N ARG A 29 -2.75 24.32 1.97
CA ARG A 29 -3.22 24.93 3.22
C ARG A 29 -2.28 24.63 4.39
N MET A 30 -1.77 23.40 4.48
CA MET A 30 -0.84 23.02 5.55
C MET A 30 0.46 23.80 5.47
N ILE A 31 1.05 23.96 4.26
CA ILE A 31 2.24 24.79 4.05
C ILE A 31 1.97 26.23 4.46
N VAL A 32 0.85 26.82 4.04
CA VAL A 32 0.51 28.21 4.37
C VAL A 32 0.29 28.41 5.87
N ILE A 33 -0.46 27.52 6.52
CA ILE A 33 -0.73 27.57 7.96
C ILE A 33 0.56 27.40 8.77
N LEU A 34 1.51 26.62 8.25
CA LEU A 34 2.79 26.37 8.89
C LEU A 34 3.75 27.57 8.70
N THR A 35 3.86 28.11 7.48
CA THR A 35 4.83 29.17 7.17
C THR A 35 4.44 30.53 7.74
N ILE A 36 3.15 30.89 7.77
CA ILE A 36 2.69 32.20 8.26
C ILE A 36 3.15 32.50 9.71
N PRO A 37 2.93 31.61 10.69
CA PRO A 37 3.38 31.83 12.06
C PRO A 37 4.89 32.05 12.18
N VAL A 38 5.69 31.28 11.44
CA VAL A 38 7.16 31.38 11.46
C VAL A 38 7.61 32.74 10.94
N VAL A 39 7.02 33.21 9.84
CA VAL A 39 7.32 34.52 9.27
C VAL A 39 6.90 35.66 10.21
N LEU A 40 5.72 35.57 10.83
CA LEU A 40 5.24 36.58 11.78
C LEU A 40 6.06 36.61 13.07
N LEU A 41 6.39 35.45 13.63
CA LEU A 41 7.24 35.34 14.83
C LEU A 41 8.66 35.83 14.55
N GLY A 42 9.26 35.44 13.42
CA GLY A 42 10.58 35.92 13.02
C GLY A 42 10.60 37.44 12.85
N ALA A 43 9.60 38.02 12.20
CA ALA A 43 9.48 39.47 12.04
C ALA A 43 9.28 40.19 13.39
N LEU A 44 8.47 39.62 14.29
CA LEU A 44 8.27 40.16 15.63
C LEU A 44 9.55 40.13 16.47
N VAL A 45 10.25 38.99 16.48
CA VAL A 45 11.50 38.81 17.21
C VAL A 45 12.57 39.76 16.67
N MET A 46 12.71 39.86 15.35
CA MET A 46 13.67 40.75 14.72
C MET A 46 13.43 42.21 15.09
N ARG A 47 12.16 42.64 15.03
CA ARG A 47 11.78 44.01 15.40
C ARG A 47 12.00 44.29 16.89
N LEU A 48 11.81 43.31 17.78
CA LEU A 48 12.02 43.53 19.21
C LEU A 48 13.50 43.73 19.56
N PHE A 49 14.39 43.01 18.90
CA PHE A 49 15.83 43.04 19.18
C PHE A 49 16.59 44.10 18.39
N ASP A 50 16.07 44.52 17.24
CA ASP A 50 16.74 45.49 16.37
C ASP A 50 15.78 46.60 15.88
N ARG A 51 15.16 47.31 16.84
CA ARG A 51 14.21 48.41 16.55
C ARG A 51 14.82 49.55 15.74
N ASN A 52 16.14 49.76 15.83
CA ASN A 52 16.83 50.88 15.19
C ASN A 52 17.09 50.62 13.70
N GLU A 53 17.23 49.35 13.31
CA GLU A 53 17.41 48.97 11.90
C GLU A 53 16.09 48.66 11.19
N TYR A 54 15.09 48.15 11.92
CA TYR A 54 13.77 47.86 11.37
C TYR A 54 12.75 48.90 11.84
N ASN A 55 12.67 50.02 11.11
CA ASN A 55 11.78 51.14 11.41
C ASN A 55 10.30 50.73 11.30
N THR A 56 9.99 49.85 10.36
CA THR A 56 8.62 49.36 10.16
C THR A 56 8.51 47.85 10.37
N PHE A 57 7.30 47.37 10.73
CA PHE A 57 7.03 45.93 10.75
C PHE A 57 7.18 45.30 9.35
N GLY A 58 6.92 46.08 8.30
CA GLY A 58 7.04 45.63 6.91
C GLY A 58 8.47 45.24 6.54
N GLU A 59 9.48 45.99 6.99
CA GLU A 59 10.90 45.67 6.75
C GLU A 59 11.32 44.38 7.46
N ALA A 60 10.90 44.19 8.71
CA ALA A 60 11.18 42.96 9.46
C ALA A 60 10.46 41.74 8.85
N LEU A 61 9.24 41.94 8.35
CA LEU A 61 8.47 40.93 7.64
C LEU A 61 9.14 40.56 6.32
N TRP A 62 9.60 41.55 5.56
CA TRP A 62 10.30 41.36 4.30
C TRP A 62 11.60 40.58 4.48
N PHE A 63 12.43 40.97 5.46
CA PHE A 63 13.64 40.23 5.82
C PHE A 63 13.34 38.77 6.18
N THR A 64 12.34 38.55 7.04
CA THR A 64 11.99 37.19 7.47
C THR A 64 11.43 36.38 6.30
N LEU A 65 10.63 37.00 5.43
CA LEU A 65 10.06 36.35 4.25
C LEU A 65 11.14 35.88 3.28
N GLN A 66 12.06 36.76 2.86
CA GLN A 66 13.15 36.39 1.95
C GLN A 66 14.10 35.33 2.54
N THR A 67 14.22 35.30 3.87
CA THR A 67 15.02 34.30 4.58
C THR A 67 14.33 32.94 4.60
N VAL A 68 13.04 32.89 4.99
CA VAL A 68 12.25 31.65 5.04
C VAL A 68 12.04 31.03 3.66
N THR A 69 11.86 31.87 2.63
CA THR A 69 11.76 31.40 1.24
C THR A 69 13.10 31.08 0.61
N THR A 70 14.21 31.30 1.31
CA THR A 70 15.59 31.11 0.84
C THR A 70 15.94 31.93 -0.41
N VAL A 71 15.18 33.00 -0.70
CA VAL A 71 15.47 33.92 -1.82
C VAL A 71 16.65 34.81 -1.50
N GLY A 72 16.69 35.39 -0.29
CA GLY A 72 17.84 36.13 0.24
C GLY A 72 18.38 37.24 -0.67
N TYR A 73 17.55 38.22 -1.04
CA TYR A 73 17.98 39.40 -1.79
C TYR A 73 19.11 40.17 -1.10
N GLY A 74 19.16 40.16 0.24
CA GLY A 74 20.22 40.81 1.02
C GLY A 74 20.11 42.33 1.09
N ASP A 75 18.99 42.88 0.65
CA ASP A 75 18.67 44.31 0.66
C ASP A 75 18.36 44.84 2.06
N THR A 76 17.77 44.02 2.91
CA THR A 76 17.54 44.30 4.34
C THR A 76 18.22 43.22 5.16
N THR A 77 19.24 43.56 5.94
CA THR A 77 19.96 42.61 6.80
C THR A 77 20.39 43.28 8.11
N PRO A 78 20.49 42.53 9.22
CA PRO A 78 20.97 43.10 10.47
C PRO A 78 22.45 43.48 10.39
N THR A 79 22.77 44.72 10.73
CA THR A 79 24.14 45.21 10.85
C THR A 79 24.64 45.11 12.30
N SER A 80 23.73 45.22 13.28
CA SER A 80 24.02 45.13 14.70
C SER A 80 24.46 43.71 15.15
N ALA A 81 25.34 43.65 16.15
CA ALA A 81 25.84 42.38 16.68
C ALA A 81 24.71 41.52 17.29
N ALA A 82 23.77 42.15 18.01
CA ALA A 82 22.61 41.49 18.58
C ALA A 82 21.65 41.00 17.48
N GLY A 83 21.39 41.84 16.47
CA GLY A 83 20.56 41.50 15.31
C GLY A 83 21.11 40.29 14.54
N LYS A 84 22.43 40.19 14.36
CA LYS A 84 23.07 39.04 13.70
C LYS A 84 22.88 37.73 14.45
N VAL A 85 22.98 37.73 15.78
CA VAL A 85 22.74 36.53 16.59
C VAL A 85 21.28 36.10 16.46
N VAL A 86 20.35 37.04 16.58
CA VAL A 86 18.91 36.78 16.45
C VAL A 86 18.55 36.27 15.05
N ALA A 87 19.05 36.93 14.01
CA ALA A 87 18.85 36.50 12.63
C ALA A 87 19.41 35.09 12.38
N SER A 88 20.56 34.76 12.96
CA SER A 88 21.12 33.41 12.86
C SER A 88 20.19 32.35 13.47
N VAL A 89 19.59 32.63 14.63
CA VAL A 89 18.59 31.74 15.26
C VAL A 89 17.32 31.64 14.40
N VAL A 90 16.84 32.76 13.84
CA VAL A 90 15.68 32.78 12.93
C VAL A 90 15.97 31.95 11.67
N MET A 91 17.15 32.08 11.08
CA MET A 91 17.59 31.31 9.91
C MET A 91 17.58 29.81 10.19
N LEU A 92 18.20 29.37 11.29
CA LEU A 92 18.22 27.95 11.67
C LEU A 92 16.80 27.40 11.89
N THR A 93 15.96 28.19 12.55
CA THR A 93 14.55 27.84 12.79
C THR A 93 13.78 27.74 11.48
N ALA A 94 13.95 28.69 10.58
CA ALA A 94 13.31 28.72 9.26
C ALA A 94 13.69 27.51 8.41
N THR A 95 14.99 27.19 8.31
CA THR A 95 15.46 26.03 7.54
C THR A 95 14.98 24.72 8.15
N GLY A 96 15.08 24.55 9.48
CA GLY A 96 14.57 23.35 10.15
C GLY A 96 13.07 23.15 9.93
N PHE A 97 12.32 24.25 9.97
CA PHE A 97 10.89 24.23 9.66
C PHE A 97 10.60 23.80 8.21
N LEU A 98 11.33 24.37 7.24
CA LEU A 98 11.22 24.01 5.84
C LEU A 98 11.51 22.52 5.59
N THR A 99 12.49 21.96 6.32
CA THR A 99 12.79 20.52 6.28
C THR A 99 11.60 19.68 6.76
N ILE A 100 10.96 20.05 7.86
CA ILE A 100 9.79 19.32 8.40
C ILE A 100 8.63 19.37 7.41
N VAL A 101 8.35 20.54 6.83
CA VAL A 101 7.28 20.72 5.83
C VAL A 101 7.56 19.82 4.62
N THR A 102 8.78 19.85 4.09
CA THR A 102 9.22 19.01 2.98
C THR A 102 9.06 17.53 3.31
N ALA A 103 9.55 17.08 4.48
CA ALA A 103 9.44 15.70 4.91
C ALA A 103 7.98 15.22 5.03
N ARG A 104 7.10 16.06 5.55
CA ARG A 104 5.65 15.77 5.64
C ARG A 104 5.01 15.61 4.27
N VAL A 105 5.37 16.47 3.32
CA VAL A 105 4.89 16.38 1.93
C VAL A 105 5.42 15.11 1.27
N THR A 106 6.72 14.84 1.35
CA THR A 106 7.35 13.63 0.80
C THR A 106 6.74 12.36 1.40
N THR A 107 6.48 12.33 2.70
CA THR A 107 5.84 11.18 3.37
C THR A 107 4.47 10.87 2.75
N ARG A 108 3.67 11.89 2.38
CA ARG A 108 2.39 11.66 1.72
C ARG A 108 2.54 11.09 0.31
N PHE A 109 3.51 11.56 -0.46
CA PHE A 109 3.83 10.98 -1.77
C PHE A 109 4.25 9.52 -1.66
N ILE A 110 5.13 9.20 -0.71
CA ILE A 110 5.58 7.82 -0.46
C ILE A 110 4.42 6.93 -0.01
N GLN A 111 3.54 7.42 0.87
CA GLN A 111 2.36 6.65 1.30
C GLN A 111 1.40 6.38 0.14
N ALA A 112 1.16 7.36 -0.74
CA ALA A 112 0.33 7.17 -1.92
C ALA A 112 0.88 6.07 -2.83
N GLU A 113 2.20 6.03 -3.03
CA GLU A 113 2.84 4.99 -3.85
C GLU A 113 2.83 3.62 -3.15
N ARG A 114 3.07 3.56 -1.84
CA ARG A 114 3.02 2.29 -1.07
C ARG A 114 1.66 1.62 -1.18
N ILE A 115 0.57 2.38 -1.08
CA ILE A 115 -0.79 1.83 -1.23
C ILE A 115 -0.99 1.22 -2.62
N ARG A 116 -0.40 1.82 -3.66
CA ARG A 116 -0.47 1.30 -5.04
C ARG A 116 0.31 -0.01 -5.18
N ILE A 117 1.50 -0.09 -4.61
CA ILE A 117 2.35 -1.28 -4.63
C ILE A 117 1.71 -2.42 -3.83
N GLU A 118 1.18 -2.16 -2.63
CA GLU A 118 0.51 -3.17 -1.81
C GLU A 118 -0.73 -3.74 -2.51
N ARG A 119 -1.50 -2.91 -3.22
CA ARG A 119 -2.64 -3.39 -4.03
C ARG A 119 -2.19 -4.31 -5.18
N SER A 120 -1.09 -3.96 -5.85
CA SER A 120 -0.51 -4.80 -6.91
C SER A 120 -0.05 -6.15 -6.36
N ASN A 121 0.65 -6.15 -5.21
CA ASN A 121 1.13 -7.38 -4.58
C ASN A 121 -0.01 -8.24 -4.03
N ALA A 122 -1.04 -7.62 -3.45
CA ALA A 122 -2.23 -8.34 -2.97
C ALA A 122 -3.02 -8.97 -4.12
N ALA A 123 -3.11 -8.30 -5.27
CA ALA A 123 -3.71 -8.86 -6.48
C ALA A 123 -2.88 -10.05 -7.02
N ALA A 124 -1.56 -9.94 -7.04
CA ALA A 124 -0.66 -11.03 -7.42
C ALA A 124 -0.80 -12.25 -6.48
N MET A 125 -0.78 -12.05 -5.16
CA MET A 125 -0.99 -13.14 -4.18
C MET A 125 -2.37 -13.80 -4.29
N SER A 126 -3.42 -13.03 -4.62
CA SER A 126 -4.75 -13.62 -4.84
C SER A 126 -4.82 -14.48 -6.10
N SER A 127 -4.02 -14.18 -7.11
CA SER A 127 -3.87 -15.00 -8.31
C SER A 127 -3.06 -16.28 -8.04
N GLU A 128 -2.24 -16.31 -6.99
CA GLU A 128 -1.39 -17.44 -6.61
C GLU A 128 -2.07 -18.40 -5.59
N ALA A 129 -3.22 -18.02 -5.02
CA ALA A 129 -4.06 -18.91 -4.23
C ALA A 129 -4.88 -19.89 -5.11
N ASP A 130 -5.11 -19.55 -6.38
CA ASP A 130 -5.89 -20.35 -7.33
C ASP A 130 -5.15 -21.59 -7.89
N PRO A 131 -3.82 -21.57 -8.17
CA PRO A 131 -3.06 -22.73 -8.63
C PRO A 131 -3.07 -23.92 -7.66
N LEU A 132 -3.01 -23.67 -6.34
CA LEU A 132 -3.08 -24.75 -5.35
C LEU A 132 -4.49 -25.35 -5.27
N ALA A 133 -5.52 -24.50 -5.40
CA ALA A 133 -6.91 -24.96 -5.49
C ALA A 133 -7.14 -25.79 -6.76
N GLN A 134 -6.57 -25.37 -7.89
CA GLN A 134 -6.58 -26.11 -9.15
C GLN A 134 -5.79 -27.42 -9.08
N LEU A 135 -4.67 -27.46 -8.36
CA LEU A 135 -3.90 -28.69 -8.18
C LEU A 135 -4.69 -29.72 -7.35
N VAL A 136 -5.30 -29.29 -6.25
CA VAL A 136 -6.14 -30.15 -5.40
C VAL A 136 -7.33 -30.71 -6.19
N SER A 137 -8.01 -29.88 -6.99
CA SER A 137 -9.13 -30.35 -7.82
C SER A 137 -8.69 -31.28 -8.95
N THR A 138 -7.50 -31.06 -9.52
CA THR A 138 -6.91 -31.97 -10.51
C THR A 138 -6.61 -33.33 -9.90
N LEU A 139 -6.04 -33.37 -8.70
CA LEU A 139 -5.75 -34.61 -7.98
C LEU A 139 -7.02 -35.39 -7.62
N SER A 140 -8.07 -34.71 -7.16
CA SER A 140 -9.35 -35.39 -6.87
C SER A 140 -9.98 -35.97 -8.15
N THR A 141 -9.91 -35.22 -9.26
CA THR A 141 -10.42 -35.68 -10.57
C THR A 141 -9.64 -36.89 -11.09
N LEU A 142 -8.33 -36.92 -10.90
CA LEU A 142 -7.50 -38.08 -11.26
C LEU A 142 -7.85 -39.31 -10.43
N ALA A 143 -8.02 -39.15 -9.12
CA ALA A 143 -8.43 -40.24 -8.23
C ALA A 143 -9.77 -40.85 -8.66
N GLU A 144 -10.76 -40.00 -8.96
CA GLU A 144 -12.09 -40.45 -9.38
C GLU A 144 -12.06 -41.16 -10.75
N ARG A 145 -11.20 -40.72 -11.67
CA ARG A 145 -11.00 -41.41 -12.95
C ARG A 145 -10.37 -42.79 -12.80
N LEU A 146 -9.45 -42.96 -11.85
CA LEU A 146 -8.83 -44.26 -11.58
C LEU A 146 -9.85 -45.25 -11.04
N ASP A 147 -10.69 -44.83 -10.08
CA ASP A 147 -11.78 -45.66 -9.55
C ASP A 147 -12.74 -46.11 -10.66
N GLN A 148 -13.09 -45.22 -11.58
CA GLN A 148 -13.96 -45.54 -12.73
C GLN A 148 -13.33 -46.57 -13.69
N ILE A 149 -12.02 -46.47 -13.91
CA ILE A 149 -11.29 -47.45 -14.74
C ILE A 149 -11.28 -48.82 -14.06
N GLU A 150 -11.04 -48.86 -12.75
CA GLU A 150 -11.01 -50.10 -11.99
C GLU A 150 -12.37 -50.81 -12.02
N LEU A 151 -13.46 -50.06 -11.83
CA LEU A 151 -14.83 -50.59 -11.95
C LEU A 151 -15.15 -51.08 -13.37
N THR A 152 -14.77 -50.31 -14.39
CA THR A 152 -14.99 -50.71 -15.79
C THR A 152 -14.21 -51.98 -16.14
N LEU A 153 -12.99 -52.12 -15.63
CA LEU A 153 -12.16 -53.30 -15.88
C LEU A 153 -12.72 -54.53 -15.17
N ALA A 154 -13.17 -54.37 -13.92
CA ALA A 154 -13.84 -55.44 -13.17
C ALA A 154 -15.09 -55.94 -13.92
N GLU A 155 -15.91 -55.02 -14.43
CA GLU A 155 -17.11 -55.37 -15.22
C GLU A 155 -16.75 -56.08 -16.54
N ARG A 156 -15.72 -55.61 -17.25
CA ARG A 156 -15.25 -56.22 -18.50
C ARG A 156 -14.72 -57.64 -18.29
N LEU A 157 -14.01 -57.88 -17.20
CA LEU A 157 -13.50 -59.21 -16.86
C LEU A 157 -14.65 -60.18 -16.57
N ASP A 158 -15.65 -59.75 -15.78
CA ASP A 158 -16.84 -60.56 -15.50
C ASP A 158 -17.62 -60.93 -16.78
N GLN A 159 -17.77 -59.97 -17.71
CA GLN A 159 -18.38 -60.21 -19.02
C GLN A 159 -17.60 -61.20 -19.89
N ILE A 160 -16.27 -61.23 -19.79
CA ILE A 160 -15.43 -62.17 -20.53
C ILE A 160 -15.56 -63.58 -19.95
N ASP A 161 -15.52 -63.71 -18.62
CA ASP A 161 -15.68 -64.99 -17.94
C ASP A 161 -17.05 -65.62 -18.21
N THR A 162 -18.13 -64.82 -18.16
CA THR A 162 -19.47 -65.31 -18.53
C THR A 162 -19.56 -65.72 -20.01
N LYS A 163 -18.89 -65.00 -20.92
CA LYS A 163 -18.85 -65.38 -22.35
C LYS A 163 -18.03 -66.65 -22.60
N LEU A 164 -16.90 -66.82 -21.91
CA LEU A 164 -16.09 -68.04 -21.96
C LEU A 164 -16.89 -69.24 -21.45
N ALA A 165 -17.55 -69.12 -20.29
CA ALA A 165 -18.39 -70.17 -19.74
C ALA A 165 -19.55 -70.55 -20.68
N ALA A 166 -20.20 -69.58 -21.31
CA ALA A 166 -21.26 -69.83 -22.30
C ALA A 166 -20.73 -70.51 -23.58
N SER A 167 -19.52 -70.15 -24.03
CA SER A 167 -18.85 -70.76 -25.17
C SER A 167 -18.46 -72.21 -24.89
N ASP A 168 -17.92 -72.50 -23.71
CA ASP A 168 -17.53 -73.86 -23.30
C ASP A 168 -18.75 -74.78 -23.18
N LEU A 169 -19.86 -74.30 -22.61
CA LEU A 169 -21.15 -75.02 -22.56
C LEU A 169 -21.71 -75.31 -23.96
N ALA A 170 -21.58 -74.36 -24.90
CA ALA A 170 -22.01 -74.56 -26.28
C ALA A 170 -21.10 -75.59 -27.01
N ALA A 171 -19.80 -75.58 -26.72
CA ALA A 171 -18.85 -76.54 -27.26
C ALA A 171 -19.05 -77.97 -26.69
N GLU A 172 -19.40 -78.10 -25.41
CA GLU A 172 -19.70 -79.37 -24.76
C GLU A 172 -21.00 -79.98 -25.29
N LYS A 173 -22.05 -79.17 -25.47
CA LYS A 173 -23.32 -79.60 -26.08
C LYS A 173 -23.17 -80.04 -27.56
N PHE A 174 -22.14 -79.58 -28.25
CA PHE A 174 -21.83 -80.00 -29.63
C PHE A 174 -20.96 -81.28 -29.66
N ARG A 175 -20.34 -81.66 -28.54
CA ARG A 175 -19.40 -82.81 -28.44
C ARG A 175 -20.07 -84.13 -28.08
N ASP A 176 -21.27 -84.12 -27.48
CA ASP A 176 -22.06 -85.32 -27.18
C ASP A 176 -23.47 -85.24 -27.82
N PRO A 177 -23.62 -85.71 -29.07
CA PRO A 177 -24.91 -85.88 -29.72
C PRO A 177 -25.38 -87.32 -29.52
N SER A 178 -25.61 -87.73 -28.27
CA SER A 178 -26.30 -88.99 -27.97
C SER A 178 -27.82 -88.85 -28.14
#